data_AF-A0A3N5KH25-F1
#
_entry.id   AF-A0A3N5KH25-F1
#
_cell.length_a   1.000
_cell.length_b   1.000
_cell.length_c   1.000
_cell.angle_alpha   90.00
_cell.angle_beta   90.00
_cell.angle_gamma   90.00
#
_symmetry.space_group_name_H-M   'P 1'
#
loop_
_entity.id
_entity.type
_entity.pdbx_description
1 polymer ?
#
loop_
_entity_poly.entity_id
_entity_poly.type
_entity_poly.pdbx_seq_one_letter_code
_entity_poly.pdbx_strand_id
1 'polypeptide(L)'
;MLDPLIAEARAALRRGDAATARAAVDAVAIGDAEHGDVLEVLAVASYLDLDYPEAITQWERSYAAHRSSGDAVGAIRVARTLACMYLTFVGDAAVGGGWMSRAQTLLAEAPESAQAGWVALNAGMFEGDRALKEARFRVALETGRHHRDPELECATLAYLGASLVHSDRTEEGMMLLDEALASVAGGEVDDFIVVEEVFCQLFSACEHAHDVNRADQWIRVGDAVAKQRNLPVVTAFCRTHYGGVLTAAGRWPEADATLSEAIRLWSLGRRSVLREGALVRLADLRVRQGRLEEAEQLLDGIDATGNAEASRPLAAICLARGETEIARDILERALAQIDPNSTAAAAMLTLLVDVDLASGHLDRAEQSVDQLSACAAGLRDEYLHAAAALARGRVHLASGTGDPQACLREALAGFGRAQAPMEVARCRLELAGALLNHRPEVALAEARAAFDAFEQLQAARDVDAAAAMLRTLGARPASARPGGSTLTKRESEVLVLLALGLSNPEISDRLYISRKTVEHHVGNILAKLGLRSRAEAAAYAARAKPVPE
;
A
#
# COMPACT_ATOMS: atom_id res chain seq x y z
N MET A 1 -28.07 -36.26 -2.78
CA MET A 1 -28.35 -35.03 -2.00
C MET A 1 -27.09 -34.25 -1.67
N LEU A 2 -25.91 -34.90 -1.65
CA LEU A 2 -24.62 -34.27 -1.40
C LEU A 2 -24.26 -33.19 -2.43
N ASP A 3 -24.30 -33.50 -3.72
CA ASP A 3 -23.82 -32.59 -4.78
C ASP A 3 -24.59 -31.26 -4.84
N PRO A 4 -25.94 -31.21 -4.71
CA PRO A 4 -26.66 -29.93 -4.65
C PRO A 4 -26.26 -29.04 -3.46
N LEU A 5 -26.01 -29.63 -2.28
CA LEU A 5 -25.61 -28.89 -1.09
C LEU A 5 -24.17 -28.38 -1.20
N ILE A 6 -23.27 -29.16 -1.79
CA ILE A 6 -21.91 -28.70 -2.10
C ILE A 6 -21.94 -27.56 -3.13
N ALA A 7 -22.79 -27.67 -4.17
CA ALA A 7 -22.94 -26.62 -5.17
C ALA A 7 -23.48 -25.31 -4.56
N GLU A 8 -24.48 -25.42 -3.68
CA GLU A 8 -25.00 -24.29 -2.90
C GLU A 8 -23.91 -23.66 -2.02
N ALA A 9 -23.15 -24.48 -1.30
CA ALA A 9 -22.06 -24.00 -0.46
C ALA A 9 -20.96 -23.30 -1.27
N ARG A 10 -20.52 -23.88 -2.40
CA ARG A 10 -19.55 -23.25 -3.30
C ARG A 10 -20.06 -21.93 -3.87
N ALA A 11 -21.34 -21.83 -4.23
CA ALA A 11 -21.94 -20.59 -4.69
C ALA A 11 -21.97 -19.51 -3.59
N ALA A 12 -22.20 -19.90 -2.33
CA ALA A 12 -22.10 -18.99 -1.18
C ALA A 12 -20.65 -18.49 -0.98
N LEU A 13 -19.67 -19.39 -1.03
CA LEU A 13 -18.24 -19.04 -0.91
C LEU A 13 -17.76 -18.11 -2.02
N ARG A 14 -18.22 -18.28 -3.26
CA ARG A 14 -17.90 -17.36 -4.37
C ARG A 14 -18.31 -15.92 -4.07
N ARG A 15 -19.34 -15.70 -3.25
CA ARG A 15 -19.77 -14.37 -2.79
C ARG A 15 -19.19 -13.95 -1.43
N GLY A 16 -18.27 -14.75 -0.87
CA GLY A 16 -17.70 -14.52 0.45
C GLY A 16 -18.64 -14.81 1.63
N ASP A 17 -19.72 -15.56 1.41
CA ASP A 17 -20.70 -15.92 2.46
C ASP A 17 -20.33 -17.25 3.13
N ALA A 18 -19.42 -17.16 4.09
CA ALA A 18 -18.91 -18.31 4.84
C ALA A 18 -19.98 -18.96 5.74
N ALA A 19 -20.94 -18.18 6.24
CA ALA A 19 -21.99 -18.66 7.13
C ALA A 19 -22.99 -19.56 6.40
N THR A 20 -23.48 -19.12 5.24
CA THR A 20 -24.37 -19.94 4.40
C THR A 20 -23.66 -21.18 3.88
N ALA A 21 -22.37 -21.06 3.52
CA ALA A 21 -21.57 -22.20 3.07
C ALA A 21 -21.46 -23.29 4.14
N ARG A 22 -21.16 -22.92 5.40
CA ARG A 22 -21.13 -23.86 6.54
C ARG A 22 -22.48 -24.53 6.77
N ALA A 23 -23.56 -23.75 6.81
CA ALA A 23 -24.90 -24.28 7.04
C ALA A 23 -25.31 -25.34 5.99
N ALA A 24 -24.92 -25.14 4.73
CA ALA A 24 -25.20 -26.08 3.64
C ALA A 24 -24.46 -27.42 3.81
N VAL A 25 -23.21 -27.42 4.29
CA VAL A 25 -22.44 -28.65 4.50
C VAL A 25 -22.63 -29.29 5.88
N ASP A 26 -23.08 -28.56 6.89
CA ASP A 26 -23.48 -29.15 8.17
C ASP A 26 -24.70 -30.08 7.99
N ALA A 27 -25.59 -29.76 7.05
CA ALA A 27 -26.72 -30.61 6.67
C ALA A 27 -26.28 -31.94 6.01
N VAL A 28 -25.03 -32.03 5.56
CA VAL A 28 -24.45 -33.20 4.88
C VAL A 28 -23.84 -34.22 5.85
N ALA A 29 -23.50 -33.83 7.09
CA ALA A 29 -22.71 -34.60 8.06
C ALA A 29 -23.39 -35.87 8.64
N ILE A 30 -24.14 -36.61 7.82
CA ILE A 30 -24.85 -37.84 8.11
C ILE A 30 -24.04 -39.02 7.52
N GLY A 31 -22.83 -39.27 8.01
CA GLY A 31 -22.01 -40.45 7.67
C GLY A 31 -20.56 -40.41 8.15
N ASP A 32 -19.95 -41.57 8.40
CA ASP A 32 -18.59 -41.74 8.98
C ASP A 32 -17.42 -41.42 8.01
N ALA A 33 -17.68 -41.13 6.73
CA ALA A 33 -16.64 -40.86 5.74
C ALA A 33 -16.40 -39.36 5.54
N GLU A 34 -15.14 -38.93 5.67
CA GLU A 34 -14.73 -37.57 5.33
C GLU A 34 -14.79 -37.36 3.80
N HIS A 35 -15.50 -36.32 3.37
CA HIS A 35 -15.63 -35.95 1.96
C HIS A 35 -14.71 -34.77 1.65
N GLY A 36 -13.79 -34.95 0.69
CA GLY A 36 -12.79 -33.93 0.33
C GLY A 36 -13.41 -32.57 0.01
N ASP A 37 -14.50 -32.55 -0.77
CA ASP A 37 -15.23 -31.34 -1.15
C ASP A 37 -15.89 -30.62 0.03
N VAL A 38 -16.41 -31.35 1.02
CA VAL A 38 -16.99 -30.76 2.23
C VAL A 38 -15.88 -30.10 3.06
N LEU A 39 -14.74 -30.77 3.19
CA LEU A 39 -13.59 -30.23 3.90
C LEU A 39 -13.01 -29.00 3.19
N GLU A 40 -13.02 -28.93 1.85
CA GLU A 40 -12.64 -27.71 1.12
C GLU A 40 -13.60 -26.55 1.42
N VAL A 41 -14.91 -26.81 1.45
CA VAL A 41 -15.89 -25.77 1.79
C VAL A 41 -15.62 -25.23 3.20
N LEU A 42 -15.40 -26.10 4.18
CA LEU A 42 -15.07 -25.71 5.54
C LEU A 42 -13.75 -24.94 5.60
N ALA A 43 -12.74 -25.36 4.85
CA ALA A 43 -11.45 -24.69 4.79
C ALA A 43 -11.56 -23.26 4.25
N VAL A 44 -12.25 -23.07 3.13
CA VAL A 44 -12.48 -21.74 2.55
C VAL A 44 -13.34 -20.87 3.47
N ALA A 45 -14.36 -21.45 4.11
CA ALA A 45 -15.16 -20.73 5.08
C ALA A 45 -14.33 -20.27 6.28
N SER A 46 -13.42 -21.10 6.82
CA SER A 46 -12.49 -20.71 7.89
C SER A 46 -11.48 -19.66 7.43
N TYR A 47 -11.03 -19.73 6.17
CA TYR A 47 -10.18 -18.69 5.57
C TYR A 47 -10.89 -17.34 5.53
N LEU A 48 -12.16 -17.29 5.13
CA LEU A 48 -12.97 -16.07 5.11
C LEU A 48 -13.21 -15.49 6.51
N ASP A 49 -13.26 -16.33 7.54
CA ASP A 49 -13.33 -15.92 8.95
C ASP A 49 -11.95 -15.51 9.52
N LEU A 50 -10.91 -15.55 8.70
CA LEU A 50 -9.51 -15.27 9.07
C LEU A 50 -8.92 -16.28 10.07
N ASP A 51 -9.51 -17.47 10.21
CA ASP A 51 -8.98 -18.59 10.98
C ASP A 51 -8.05 -19.45 10.10
N TYR A 52 -6.86 -18.90 9.81
CA TYR A 52 -5.88 -19.56 8.95
C TYR A 52 -5.38 -20.92 9.49
N PRO A 53 -5.12 -21.11 10.80
CA PRO A 53 -4.75 -22.42 11.34
C PRO A 53 -5.82 -23.50 11.08
N GLU A 54 -7.09 -23.16 11.29
CA GLU A 54 -8.18 -24.10 11.03
C GLU A 54 -8.34 -24.35 9.53
N ALA A 55 -8.28 -23.30 8.69
CA ALA A 55 -8.33 -23.45 7.23
C ALA A 55 -7.27 -24.41 6.70
N ILE A 56 -6.02 -24.28 7.16
CA ILE A 56 -4.91 -25.18 6.79
C ILE A 56 -5.22 -26.61 7.23
N THR A 57 -5.68 -26.81 8.46
CA THR A 57 -6.02 -28.15 8.99
C THR A 57 -7.10 -28.83 8.15
N GLN A 58 -8.14 -28.07 7.76
CA GLN A 58 -9.22 -28.57 6.92
C GLN A 58 -8.74 -28.89 5.49
N TRP A 59 -7.87 -28.07 4.90
CA TRP A 59 -7.25 -28.39 3.62
C TRP A 59 -6.33 -29.61 3.67
N GLU A 60 -5.53 -29.80 4.73
CA GLU A 60 -4.70 -31.00 4.87
C GLU A 60 -5.54 -32.28 4.92
N ARG A 61 -6.65 -32.26 5.67
CA ARG A 61 -7.63 -33.35 5.70
C ARG A 61 -8.30 -33.54 4.34
N SER A 62 -8.69 -32.46 3.68
CA SER A 62 -9.29 -32.50 2.35
C SER A 62 -8.37 -33.15 1.32
N TYR A 63 -7.08 -32.79 1.32
CA TYR A 63 -6.07 -33.40 0.48
C TYR A 63 -5.99 -34.91 0.71
N ALA A 64 -5.95 -35.35 1.98
CA ALA A 64 -5.94 -36.77 2.31
C ALA A 64 -7.20 -37.49 1.79
N ALA A 65 -8.38 -36.90 1.96
CA ALA A 65 -9.65 -37.46 1.49
C ALA A 65 -9.70 -37.58 -0.06
N HIS A 66 -9.21 -36.57 -0.78
CA HIS A 66 -9.08 -36.60 -2.25
C HIS A 66 -8.10 -37.68 -2.72
N ARG A 67 -6.97 -37.85 -2.02
CA ARG A 67 -6.04 -38.95 -2.29
C ARG A 67 -6.66 -40.32 -2.04
N SER A 68 -7.40 -40.49 -0.95
CA SER A 68 -8.06 -41.75 -0.61
C SER A 68 -9.18 -42.13 -1.56
N SER A 69 -9.90 -41.14 -2.12
CA SER A 69 -11.00 -41.34 -3.07
C SER A 69 -10.53 -41.44 -4.53
N GLY A 70 -9.27 -41.11 -4.82
CA GLY A 70 -8.71 -41.13 -6.18
C GLY A 70 -9.04 -39.87 -7.00
N ASP A 71 -9.53 -38.79 -6.38
CA ASP A 71 -9.71 -37.50 -7.05
C ASP A 71 -8.36 -36.77 -7.20
N ALA A 72 -7.71 -37.00 -8.34
CA ALA A 72 -6.46 -36.33 -8.67
C ALA A 72 -6.62 -34.80 -8.81
N VAL A 73 -7.74 -34.33 -9.38
CA VAL A 73 -7.98 -32.90 -9.63
C VAL A 73 -8.15 -32.15 -8.30
N GLY A 74 -8.96 -32.70 -7.40
CA GLY A 74 -9.11 -32.19 -6.03
C GLY A 74 -7.80 -32.18 -5.26
N ALA A 75 -7.04 -33.28 -5.33
CA ALA A 75 -5.74 -33.36 -4.64
C ALA A 75 -4.72 -32.33 -5.16
N ILE A 76 -4.65 -32.08 -6.47
CA ILE A 76 -3.77 -31.04 -7.06
C ILE A 76 -4.21 -29.66 -6.58
N ARG A 77 -5.51 -29.35 -6.66
CA ARG A 77 -6.08 -28.07 -6.24
C ARG A 77 -5.77 -27.76 -4.78
N VAL A 78 -6.00 -28.72 -3.89
CA VAL A 78 -5.73 -28.52 -2.47
C VAL A 78 -4.22 -28.41 -2.17
N ALA A 79 -3.39 -29.20 -2.85
CA ALA A 79 -1.94 -29.11 -2.67
C ALA A 79 -1.37 -27.74 -3.08
N ARG A 80 -1.81 -27.16 -4.21
CA ARG A 80 -1.39 -25.80 -4.60
C ARG A 80 -1.91 -24.73 -3.65
N THR A 81 -3.12 -24.88 -3.11
CA THR A 81 -3.67 -23.96 -2.10
C THR A 81 -2.87 -24.01 -0.80
N LEU A 82 -2.55 -25.20 -0.30
CA LEU A 82 -1.69 -25.36 0.88
C LEU A 82 -0.32 -24.72 0.66
N ALA A 83 0.28 -24.88 -0.52
CA ALA A 83 1.53 -24.21 -0.85
C ALA A 83 1.44 -22.68 -0.68
N CYS A 84 0.40 -22.05 -1.25
CA CYS A 84 0.15 -20.62 -1.09
C CYS A 84 -0.07 -20.22 0.38
N MET A 85 -0.84 -21.00 1.15
CA MET A 85 -1.09 -20.72 2.57
C MET A 85 0.21 -20.70 3.40
N TYR A 86 1.08 -21.68 3.18
CA TYR A 86 2.36 -21.75 3.89
C TYR A 86 3.33 -20.64 3.47
N LEU A 87 3.40 -20.32 2.18
CA LEU A 87 4.30 -19.29 1.66
C LEU A 87 3.86 -17.86 2.05
N THR A 88 2.55 -17.61 2.14
CA THR A 88 2.00 -16.27 2.37
C THR A 88 1.70 -15.98 3.85
N PHE A 89 1.06 -16.91 4.57
CA PHE A 89 0.51 -16.65 5.91
C PHE A 89 1.30 -17.30 7.05
N VAL A 90 1.88 -18.47 6.81
CA VAL A 90 2.66 -19.19 7.83
C VAL A 90 4.12 -18.72 7.83
N GLY A 91 4.73 -18.56 6.66
CA GLY A 91 6.14 -18.20 6.47
C GLY A 91 7.09 -19.39 6.40
N ASP A 92 6.58 -20.63 6.29
CA ASP A 92 7.41 -21.83 6.24
C ASP A 92 7.74 -22.22 4.79
N ALA A 93 8.75 -21.56 4.21
CA ALA A 93 9.10 -21.70 2.80
C ALA A 93 9.38 -23.16 2.36
N ALA A 94 10.02 -23.95 3.22
CA ALA A 94 10.30 -25.36 2.92
C ALA A 94 9.03 -26.21 2.84
N VAL A 95 8.06 -25.97 3.72
CA VAL A 95 6.78 -26.68 3.73
C VAL A 95 5.94 -26.28 2.52
N GLY A 96 5.84 -24.98 2.24
CA GLY A 96 5.16 -24.46 1.06
C GLY A 96 5.76 -24.96 -0.25
N GLY A 97 7.10 -24.98 -0.35
CA GLY A 97 7.82 -25.58 -1.47
C GLY A 97 7.52 -27.07 -1.66
N GLY A 98 7.44 -27.82 -0.56
CA GLY A 98 7.07 -29.24 -0.57
C GLY A 98 5.66 -29.47 -1.12
N TRP A 99 4.67 -28.69 -0.68
CA TRP A 99 3.31 -28.73 -1.21
C TRP A 99 3.24 -28.34 -2.69
N MET A 100 4.01 -27.35 -3.12
CA MET A 100 4.09 -26.95 -4.53
C MET A 100 4.66 -28.08 -5.40
N SER A 101 5.78 -28.70 -4.98
CA SER A 101 6.34 -29.86 -5.68
C SER A 101 5.38 -31.05 -5.72
N ARG A 102 4.56 -31.22 -4.67
CA ARG A 102 3.53 -32.25 -4.64
C ARG A 102 2.43 -31.97 -5.67
N ALA A 103 1.95 -30.73 -5.75
CA ALA A 103 0.95 -30.32 -6.75
C ALA A 103 1.48 -30.52 -8.19
N GLN A 104 2.77 -30.25 -8.44
CA GLN A 104 3.41 -30.50 -9.74
C GLN A 104 3.50 -32.00 -10.09
N THR A 105 3.89 -32.84 -9.12
CA THR A 105 3.93 -34.31 -9.28
C THR A 105 2.53 -34.87 -9.58
N LEU A 106 1.54 -34.30 -8.86
CA LEU A 106 0.11 -34.25 -9.15
C LEU A 106 -0.32 -34.42 -10.61
N LEU A 107 0.21 -33.53 -11.44
CA LEU A 107 -0.32 -33.20 -12.75
C LEU A 107 -0.32 -34.37 -13.73
N ALA A 108 0.62 -35.31 -13.57
CA ALA A 108 0.68 -36.52 -14.40
C ALA A 108 -0.57 -37.41 -14.24
N GLU A 109 -1.27 -37.32 -13.11
CA GLU A 109 -2.52 -38.04 -12.84
C GLU A 109 -3.75 -37.33 -13.43
N ALA A 110 -3.63 -36.08 -13.91
CA ALA A 110 -4.72 -35.30 -14.50
C ALA A 110 -4.23 -34.37 -15.65
N PRO A 111 -3.71 -34.92 -16.77
CA PRO A 111 -3.02 -34.13 -17.81
C PRO A 111 -3.93 -33.16 -18.58
N GLU A 112 -5.23 -33.45 -18.68
CA GLU A 112 -6.22 -32.63 -19.39
C GLU A 112 -6.92 -31.61 -18.48
N SER A 113 -6.36 -31.34 -17.29
CA SER A 113 -6.96 -30.46 -16.30
C SER A 113 -6.39 -29.05 -16.36
N ALA A 114 -7.26 -28.04 -16.20
CA ALA A 114 -6.85 -26.64 -16.01
C ALA A 114 -5.95 -26.42 -14.78
N GLN A 115 -5.85 -27.41 -13.87
CA GLN A 115 -4.96 -27.33 -12.72
C GLN A 115 -3.48 -27.18 -13.11
N ALA A 116 -3.04 -27.62 -14.30
CA ALA A 116 -1.69 -27.34 -14.77
C ALA A 116 -1.41 -25.84 -14.85
N GLY A 117 -2.39 -25.06 -15.32
CA GLY A 117 -2.31 -23.61 -15.40
C GLY A 117 -2.34 -22.94 -14.03
N TRP A 118 -3.21 -23.40 -13.13
CA TRP A 118 -3.23 -22.89 -11.75
C TRP A 118 -1.94 -23.19 -10.98
N VAL A 119 -1.34 -24.37 -11.16
CA VAL A 119 -0.04 -24.71 -10.58
C VAL A 119 1.07 -23.83 -11.18
N ALA A 120 1.05 -23.58 -12.49
CA ALA A 120 2.00 -22.66 -13.13
C ALA A 120 1.87 -21.23 -12.59
N LEU A 121 0.64 -20.73 -12.43
CA LEU A 121 0.34 -19.44 -11.83
C LEU A 121 0.90 -19.36 -10.40
N ASN A 122 0.51 -20.29 -9.51
CA ASN A 122 0.94 -20.27 -8.11
C ASN A 122 2.47 -20.46 -7.98
N ALA A 123 3.09 -21.29 -8.81
CA ALA A 123 4.55 -21.41 -8.86
C ALA A 123 5.21 -20.12 -9.36
N GLY A 124 4.57 -19.39 -10.28
CA GLY A 124 5.03 -18.09 -10.77
C GLY A 124 5.00 -17.02 -9.68
N MET A 125 3.99 -17.00 -8.81
CA MET A 125 3.87 -16.00 -7.73
C MET A 125 5.14 -15.89 -6.87
N PHE A 126 5.73 -17.04 -6.55
CA PHE A 126 6.91 -17.17 -5.67
C PHE A 126 8.22 -17.40 -6.42
N GLU A 127 8.23 -17.25 -7.75
CA GLU A 127 9.46 -17.34 -8.55
C GLU A 127 10.25 -16.03 -8.45
N GLY A 128 11.53 -16.16 -8.11
CA GLY A 128 12.46 -15.03 -7.96
C GLY A 128 13.11 -14.62 -9.27
N ASP A 129 13.31 -15.57 -10.20
CA ASP A 129 13.81 -15.26 -11.53
C ASP A 129 12.70 -14.65 -12.40
N ARG A 130 12.90 -13.41 -12.87
CA ARG A 130 11.89 -12.66 -13.63
C ARG A 130 11.50 -13.35 -14.94
N ALA A 131 12.46 -13.95 -15.66
CA ALA A 131 12.18 -14.60 -16.94
C ALA A 131 11.40 -15.90 -16.75
N LEU A 132 11.76 -16.71 -15.75
CA LEU A 132 11.02 -17.91 -15.39
C LEU A 132 9.62 -17.58 -14.86
N LYS A 133 9.48 -16.53 -14.05
CA LYS A 133 8.19 -16.02 -13.56
C LYS A 133 7.26 -15.67 -14.73
N GLU A 134 7.75 -14.85 -15.67
CA GLU A 134 6.99 -14.46 -16.86
C GLU A 134 6.62 -15.66 -17.74
N ALA A 135 7.54 -16.61 -17.93
CA ALA A 135 7.27 -17.83 -18.68
C ALA A 135 6.17 -18.69 -18.02
N ARG A 136 6.19 -18.85 -16.69
CA ARG A 136 5.16 -19.56 -15.94
C ARG A 136 3.79 -18.91 -16.08
N PHE A 137 3.71 -17.59 -15.98
CA PHE A 137 2.44 -16.89 -16.19
C PHE A 137 1.93 -17.03 -17.63
N ARG A 138 2.80 -17.01 -18.64
CA ARG A 138 2.35 -17.26 -20.02
C ARG A 138 1.78 -18.67 -20.21
N VAL A 139 2.41 -19.68 -19.62
CA VAL A 139 1.88 -21.06 -19.63
C VAL A 139 0.51 -21.11 -18.95
N ALA A 140 0.36 -20.45 -17.80
CA ALA A 140 -0.92 -20.37 -17.10
C ALA A 140 -2.01 -19.71 -17.95
N LEU A 141 -1.69 -18.63 -18.65
CA LEU A 141 -2.62 -17.87 -19.50
C LEU A 141 -3.07 -18.70 -20.71
N GLU A 142 -2.13 -19.36 -21.38
CA GLU A 142 -2.43 -20.26 -22.49
C GLU A 142 -3.32 -21.42 -22.04
N THR A 143 -3.02 -21.99 -20.86
CA THR A 143 -3.82 -23.06 -20.26
C THR A 143 -5.24 -22.58 -19.92
N GLY A 144 -5.39 -21.41 -19.30
CA GLY A 144 -6.70 -20.81 -19.00
C GLY A 144 -7.56 -20.64 -20.25
N ARG A 145 -6.98 -20.09 -21.32
CA ARG A 145 -7.65 -19.93 -22.62
C ARG A 145 -8.03 -21.26 -23.25
N HIS A 146 -7.13 -22.23 -23.22
CA HIS A 146 -7.37 -23.56 -23.77
C HIS A 146 -8.56 -24.26 -23.09
N HIS A 147 -8.60 -24.20 -21.75
CA HIS A 147 -9.68 -24.79 -20.96
C HIS A 147 -10.93 -23.91 -20.81
N ARG A 148 -10.89 -22.66 -21.30
CA ARG A 148 -11.94 -21.64 -21.10
C ARG A 148 -12.26 -21.44 -19.61
N ASP A 149 -11.21 -21.31 -18.81
CA ASP A 149 -11.28 -21.02 -17.38
C ASP A 149 -11.11 -19.50 -17.18
N PRO A 150 -12.21 -18.73 -17.06
CA PRO A 150 -12.15 -17.27 -17.00
C PRO A 150 -11.49 -16.79 -15.70
N GLU A 151 -11.62 -17.53 -14.62
CA GLU A 151 -10.95 -17.23 -13.35
C GLU A 151 -9.42 -17.34 -13.47
N LEU A 152 -8.92 -18.41 -14.09
CA LEU A 152 -7.48 -18.59 -14.33
C LEU A 152 -6.94 -17.54 -15.29
N GLU A 153 -7.65 -17.26 -16.39
CA GLU A 153 -7.25 -16.23 -17.35
C GLU A 153 -7.17 -14.85 -16.68
N CYS A 154 -8.21 -14.45 -15.94
CA CYS A 154 -8.26 -13.17 -15.24
C CYS A 154 -7.16 -13.03 -14.18
N ALA A 155 -7.00 -14.04 -13.31
CA ALA A 155 -5.94 -14.04 -12.30
C ALA A 155 -4.55 -13.95 -12.97
N THR A 156 -4.33 -14.72 -14.03
CA THR A 156 -3.04 -14.75 -14.71
C THR A 156 -2.73 -13.43 -15.42
N LEU A 157 -3.71 -12.79 -16.07
CA LEU A 157 -3.56 -11.46 -16.65
C LEU A 157 -3.12 -10.45 -15.57
N ALA A 158 -3.74 -10.49 -14.40
CA ALA A 158 -3.39 -9.60 -13.31
C ALA A 158 -1.96 -9.83 -12.78
N TYR A 159 -1.58 -11.08 -12.51
CA TYR A 159 -0.23 -11.42 -12.03
C TYR A 159 0.85 -11.14 -13.07
N LEU A 160 0.61 -11.48 -14.34
CA LEU A 160 1.53 -11.14 -15.44
C LEU A 160 1.66 -9.63 -15.58
N GLY A 161 0.52 -8.92 -15.58
CA GLY A 161 0.49 -7.46 -15.68
C GLY A 161 1.29 -6.78 -14.59
N ALA A 162 1.05 -7.13 -13.33
CA ALA A 162 1.84 -6.61 -12.21
C ALA A 162 3.32 -6.98 -12.33
N SER A 163 3.67 -8.21 -12.72
CA SER A 163 5.07 -8.62 -12.92
C SER A 163 5.79 -7.80 -13.99
N LEU A 164 5.10 -7.44 -15.06
CA LEU A 164 5.63 -6.58 -16.11
C LEU A 164 5.84 -5.15 -15.61
N VAL A 165 4.91 -4.60 -14.83
CA VAL A 165 5.06 -3.27 -14.20
C VAL A 165 6.27 -3.24 -13.25
N HIS A 166 6.44 -4.24 -12.40
CA HIS A 166 7.61 -4.35 -11.51
C HIS A 166 8.94 -4.63 -12.24
N SER A 167 8.87 -4.93 -13.54
CA SER A 167 10.01 -5.03 -14.45
C SER A 167 10.10 -3.82 -15.38
N ASP A 168 9.47 -2.71 -15.00
CA ASP A 168 9.46 -1.41 -15.67
C ASP A 168 8.88 -1.43 -17.11
N ARG A 169 8.14 -2.48 -17.48
CA ARG A 169 7.31 -2.59 -18.70
C ARG A 169 5.88 -2.09 -18.41
N THR A 170 5.80 -0.87 -17.88
CA THR A 170 4.58 -0.32 -17.26
C THR A 170 3.36 -0.30 -18.18
N GLU A 171 3.50 0.19 -19.41
CA GLU A 171 2.37 0.32 -20.35
C GLU A 171 1.76 -1.05 -20.69
N GLU A 172 2.60 -2.03 -21.00
CA GLU A 172 2.17 -3.40 -21.29
C GLU A 172 1.51 -4.06 -20.07
N GLY A 173 2.13 -3.92 -18.90
CA GLY A 173 1.60 -4.51 -17.67
C GLY A 173 0.26 -3.90 -17.24
N MET A 174 0.11 -2.58 -17.36
CA MET A 174 -1.13 -1.89 -17.02
C MET A 174 -2.29 -2.26 -17.95
N MET A 175 -2.02 -2.49 -19.25
CA MET A 175 -3.08 -2.97 -20.17
C MET A 175 -3.64 -4.33 -19.74
N LEU A 176 -2.78 -5.27 -19.33
CA LEU A 176 -3.23 -6.59 -18.87
C LEU A 176 -4.03 -6.51 -17.56
N LEU A 177 -3.63 -5.60 -16.65
CA LEU A 177 -4.36 -5.34 -15.41
C LEU A 177 -5.74 -4.73 -15.68
N ASP A 178 -5.82 -3.75 -16.57
CA ASP A 178 -7.09 -3.14 -16.98
C ASP A 178 -8.03 -4.16 -17.61
N GLU A 179 -7.50 -5.05 -18.46
CA GLU A 179 -8.26 -6.14 -19.08
C GLU A 179 -8.82 -7.10 -18.03
N ALA A 180 -7.99 -7.54 -17.07
CA ALA A 180 -8.43 -8.40 -15.98
C ALA A 180 -9.56 -7.77 -15.15
N LEU A 181 -9.42 -6.48 -14.82
CA LEU A 181 -10.44 -5.73 -14.07
C LEU A 181 -11.71 -5.48 -14.88
N ALA A 182 -11.60 -5.33 -16.20
CA ALA A 182 -12.76 -5.25 -17.08
C ALA A 182 -13.57 -6.55 -17.07
N SER A 183 -12.92 -7.72 -17.07
CA SER A 183 -13.59 -9.03 -16.92
C SER A 183 -14.30 -9.16 -15.57
N VAL A 184 -13.69 -8.68 -14.48
CA VAL A 184 -14.32 -8.62 -13.15
C VAL A 184 -15.56 -7.72 -13.18
N ALA A 185 -15.43 -6.50 -13.71
CA ALA A 185 -16.53 -5.55 -13.80
C ALA A 185 -17.66 -6.03 -14.71
N GLY A 186 -17.32 -6.74 -15.79
CA GLY A 186 -18.26 -7.35 -16.74
C GLY A 186 -19.03 -8.54 -16.19
N GLY A 187 -18.60 -9.12 -15.05
CA GLY A 187 -19.25 -10.27 -14.45
C GLY A 187 -18.84 -11.62 -15.02
N GLU A 188 -17.73 -11.68 -15.75
CA GLU A 188 -17.15 -12.93 -16.26
C GLU A 188 -16.50 -13.74 -15.13
N VAL A 189 -16.02 -13.06 -14.09
CA VAL A 189 -15.42 -13.64 -12.89
C VAL A 189 -16.25 -13.27 -11.68
N ASP A 190 -16.70 -14.28 -10.93
CA ASP A 190 -17.50 -14.13 -9.72
C ASP A 190 -16.87 -14.76 -8.46
N ASP A 191 -15.73 -15.43 -8.59
CA ASP A 191 -14.99 -15.98 -7.45
C ASP A 191 -14.33 -14.86 -6.63
N PHE A 192 -14.75 -14.73 -5.37
CA PHE A 192 -14.28 -13.69 -4.46
C PHE A 192 -12.74 -13.66 -4.30
N ILE A 193 -12.09 -14.82 -4.20
CA ILE A 193 -10.64 -14.89 -3.99
C ILE A 193 -9.91 -14.35 -5.23
N VAL A 194 -10.39 -14.71 -6.43
CA VAL A 194 -9.80 -14.23 -7.68
C VAL A 194 -10.01 -12.73 -7.85
N VAL A 195 -11.22 -12.23 -7.56
CA VAL A 195 -11.51 -10.78 -7.60
C VAL A 195 -10.54 -10.03 -6.67
N GLU A 196 -10.35 -10.53 -5.46
CA GLU A 196 -9.42 -9.96 -4.50
C GLU A 196 -7.97 -9.95 -5.01
N GLU A 197 -7.47 -11.09 -5.52
CA GLU A 197 -6.12 -11.21 -6.08
C GLU A 197 -5.87 -10.18 -7.20
N VAL A 198 -6.85 -9.96 -8.08
CA VAL A 198 -6.76 -9.00 -9.20
C VAL A 198 -6.60 -7.57 -8.69
N PHE A 199 -7.40 -7.15 -7.70
CA PHE A 199 -7.25 -5.82 -7.08
C PHE A 199 -5.92 -5.67 -6.34
N CYS A 200 -5.46 -6.74 -5.70
CA CYS A 200 -4.17 -6.76 -5.01
C CYS A 200 -3.02 -6.52 -5.99
N GLN A 201 -3.04 -7.16 -7.17
CA GLN A 201 -2.05 -6.93 -8.23
C GLN A 201 -2.14 -5.51 -8.81
N LEU A 202 -3.34 -4.97 -8.99
CA LEU A 202 -3.53 -3.59 -9.43
C LEU A 202 -2.88 -2.59 -8.48
N PHE A 203 -3.17 -2.65 -7.18
CA PHE A 203 -2.65 -1.67 -6.22
C PHE A 203 -1.13 -1.75 -6.11
N SER A 204 -0.59 -2.97 -6.14
CA SER A 204 0.86 -3.20 -6.18
C SER A 204 1.50 -2.52 -7.41
N ALA A 205 0.93 -2.72 -8.59
CA ALA A 205 1.40 -2.09 -9.82
C ALA A 205 1.24 -0.56 -9.83
N CYS A 206 0.09 -0.04 -9.37
CA CYS A 206 -0.17 1.40 -9.32
C CYS A 206 0.77 2.11 -8.33
N GLU A 207 1.07 1.48 -7.19
CA GLU A 207 2.05 2.00 -6.24
C GLU A 207 3.44 2.07 -6.88
N HIS A 208 3.90 0.99 -7.53
CA HIS A 208 5.20 0.96 -8.21
C HIS A 208 5.31 2.02 -9.30
N ALA A 209 4.27 2.22 -10.10
CA ALA A 209 4.25 3.15 -11.22
C ALA A 209 3.80 4.58 -10.87
N HIS A 210 3.57 4.88 -9.58
CA HIS A 210 3.04 6.16 -9.11
C HIS A 210 1.70 6.58 -9.79
N ASP A 211 0.87 5.63 -10.22
CA ASP A 211 -0.38 5.89 -10.95
C ASP A 211 -1.60 5.95 -10.02
N VAL A 212 -1.67 7.03 -9.23
CA VAL A 212 -2.77 7.30 -8.29
C VAL A 212 -4.11 7.39 -9.01
N ASN A 213 -4.15 8.02 -10.18
CA ASN A 213 -5.38 8.25 -10.93
C ASN A 213 -6.03 6.94 -11.38
N ARG A 214 -5.24 5.99 -11.90
CA ARG A 214 -5.74 4.67 -12.30
C ARG A 214 -6.27 3.89 -11.11
N ALA A 215 -5.56 3.91 -9.98
CA ALA A 215 -6.03 3.27 -8.75
C ALA A 215 -7.38 3.86 -8.29
N ASP A 216 -7.56 5.18 -8.34
CA ASP A 216 -8.81 5.85 -7.99
C ASP A 216 -9.95 5.59 -8.99
N GLN A 217 -9.64 5.33 -10.26
CA GLN A 217 -10.66 4.94 -11.24
C GLN A 217 -11.18 3.54 -10.97
N TRP A 218 -10.26 2.58 -10.78
CA TRP A 218 -10.62 1.18 -10.56
C TRP A 218 -11.18 0.92 -9.17
N ILE A 219 -10.78 1.65 -8.12
CA ILE A 219 -11.41 1.52 -6.79
C ILE A 219 -12.90 1.89 -6.85
N ARG A 220 -13.29 2.93 -7.60
CA ARG A 220 -14.71 3.30 -7.75
C ARG A 220 -15.52 2.19 -8.43
N VAL A 221 -14.93 1.52 -9.41
CA VAL A 221 -15.56 0.37 -10.07
C VAL A 221 -15.63 -0.82 -9.10
N GLY A 222 -14.54 -1.11 -8.40
CA GLY A 222 -14.47 -2.16 -7.38
C GLY A 222 -15.50 -1.98 -6.27
N ASP A 223 -15.65 -0.77 -5.74
CA ASP A 223 -16.65 -0.45 -4.71
C ASP A 223 -18.08 -0.71 -5.22
N ALA A 224 -18.36 -0.38 -6.48
CA ALA A 224 -19.67 -0.65 -7.08
C ALA A 224 -19.91 -2.17 -7.23
N VAL A 225 -18.90 -2.92 -7.68
CA VAL A 225 -18.96 -4.38 -7.81
C VAL A 225 -19.14 -5.05 -6.44
N ALA A 226 -18.32 -4.67 -5.45
CA ALA A 226 -18.38 -5.19 -4.09
C ALA A 226 -19.74 -4.94 -3.45
N LYS A 227 -20.29 -3.73 -3.60
CA LYS A 227 -21.64 -3.39 -3.12
C LYS A 227 -22.73 -4.19 -3.82
N GLN A 228 -22.66 -4.33 -5.15
CA GLN A 228 -23.67 -5.06 -5.92
C GLN A 228 -23.68 -6.55 -5.55
N ARG A 229 -22.51 -7.14 -5.31
CA ARG A 229 -22.34 -8.58 -5.05
C ARG A 229 -22.29 -8.93 -3.55
N ASN A 230 -22.38 -7.93 -2.68
CA ASN A 230 -22.24 -8.07 -1.23
C ASN A 230 -20.93 -8.77 -0.83
N LEU A 231 -19.83 -8.41 -1.49
CA LEU A 231 -18.53 -9.01 -1.22
C LEU A 231 -17.98 -8.49 0.13
N PRO A 232 -17.28 -9.35 0.91
CA PRO A 232 -16.67 -8.93 2.15
C PRO A 232 -15.51 -7.95 1.89
N VAL A 233 -15.06 -7.33 2.99
CA VAL A 233 -14.02 -6.30 2.93
C VAL A 233 -12.70 -6.92 2.47
N VAL A 234 -11.94 -6.15 1.68
CA VAL A 234 -10.57 -6.37 1.17
C VAL A 234 -9.65 -7.07 2.19
N THR A 235 -8.57 -7.71 1.76
CA THR A 235 -7.59 -8.41 2.63
C THR A 235 -6.34 -7.59 2.95
N ALA A 236 -5.40 -8.21 3.67
CA ALA A 236 -4.19 -7.57 4.18
C ALA A 236 -3.26 -7.07 3.06
N PHE A 237 -3.09 -7.84 1.96
CA PHE A 237 -2.16 -7.51 0.88
C PHE A 237 -2.60 -6.27 0.09
N CYS A 238 -3.84 -6.27 -0.38
CA CYS A 238 -4.42 -5.14 -1.11
C CYS A 238 -4.32 -3.85 -0.28
N ARG A 239 -4.57 -3.92 1.04
CA ARG A 239 -4.42 -2.78 1.94
C ARG A 239 -2.97 -2.30 2.08
N THR A 240 -1.99 -3.19 2.10
CA THR A 240 -0.57 -2.82 2.13
C THR A 240 -0.25 -1.83 1.00
N HIS A 241 -0.55 -2.20 -0.25
CA HIS A 241 -0.23 -1.37 -1.42
C HIS A 241 -1.18 -0.17 -1.58
N TYR A 242 -2.48 -0.36 -1.32
CA TYR A 242 -3.43 0.76 -1.39
C TYR A 242 -3.10 1.85 -0.35
N GLY A 243 -2.60 1.48 0.83
CA GLY A 243 -2.07 2.42 1.81
C GLY A 243 -0.90 3.26 1.29
N GLY A 244 -0.02 2.67 0.46
CA GLY A 244 1.03 3.40 -0.24
C GLY A 244 0.50 4.38 -1.27
N VAL A 245 -0.46 3.95 -2.10
CA VAL A 245 -1.17 4.83 -3.06
C VAL A 245 -1.83 6.01 -2.35
N LEU A 246 -2.54 5.76 -1.24
CA LEU A 246 -3.17 6.81 -0.43
C LEU A 246 -2.14 7.76 0.19
N THR A 247 -0.96 7.26 0.54
CA THR A 247 0.15 8.08 1.05
C THR A 247 0.64 9.05 -0.03
N ALA A 248 0.87 8.55 -1.25
CA ALA A 248 1.26 9.36 -2.40
C ALA A 248 0.19 10.39 -2.77
N ALA A 249 -1.10 10.01 -2.70
CA ALA A 249 -2.24 10.90 -2.94
C ALA A 249 -2.47 11.97 -1.87
N GLY A 250 -1.69 11.99 -0.77
CA GLY A 250 -1.86 12.92 0.35
C GLY A 250 -3.05 12.60 1.26
N ARG A 251 -3.70 11.44 1.10
CA ARG A 251 -4.84 10.97 1.91
C ARG A 251 -4.37 10.26 3.18
N TRP A 252 -3.50 10.92 3.94
CA TRP A 252 -2.73 10.32 5.04
C TRP A 252 -3.57 9.70 6.17
N PRO A 253 -4.71 10.26 6.59
CA PRO A 253 -5.56 9.60 7.58
C PRO A 253 -6.14 8.27 7.09
N GLU A 254 -6.47 8.17 5.80
CA GLU A 254 -6.98 6.94 5.20
C GLU A 254 -5.84 5.93 5.00
N ALA A 255 -4.66 6.39 4.58
CA ALA A 255 -3.46 5.57 4.49
C ALA A 255 -3.10 4.94 5.85
N ASP A 256 -3.10 5.75 6.91
CA ASP A 256 -2.81 5.31 8.28
C ASP A 256 -3.76 4.19 8.74
N ALA A 257 -5.07 4.39 8.58
CA ALA A 257 -6.07 3.40 8.94
C ALA A 257 -5.93 2.12 8.11
N THR A 258 -5.68 2.26 6.80
CA THR A 258 -5.53 1.14 5.86
C THR A 258 -4.29 0.30 6.19
N LEU A 259 -3.14 0.94 6.42
CA LEU A 259 -1.88 0.27 6.75
C LEU A 259 -1.91 -0.37 8.15
N SER A 260 -2.51 0.33 9.13
CA SER A 260 -2.67 -0.21 10.48
C SER A 260 -3.53 -1.48 10.49
N GLU A 261 -4.61 -1.49 9.69
CA GLU A 261 -5.44 -2.68 9.52
C GLU A 261 -4.70 -3.79 8.76
N ALA A 262 -3.91 -3.47 7.73
CA ALA A 262 -3.06 -4.44 7.05
C ALA A 262 -2.10 -5.13 8.04
N ILE A 263 -1.42 -4.37 8.90
CA ILE A 263 -0.53 -4.91 9.93
C ILE A 263 -1.30 -5.82 10.90
N ARG A 264 -2.50 -5.43 11.34
CA ARG A 264 -3.34 -6.24 12.23
C ARG A 264 -3.68 -7.58 11.57
N LEU A 265 -4.13 -7.56 10.32
CA LEU A 265 -4.51 -8.75 9.57
C LEU A 265 -3.31 -9.68 9.33
N TRP A 266 -2.16 -9.14 8.92
CA TRP A 266 -0.94 -9.93 8.77
C TRP A 266 -0.46 -10.56 10.08
N SER A 267 -0.76 -9.92 11.23
CA SER A 267 -0.42 -10.45 12.55
C SER A 267 -1.30 -11.62 13.00
N LEU A 268 -2.39 -11.92 12.26
CA LEU A 268 -3.15 -13.15 12.44
C LEU A 268 -2.38 -14.36 11.87
N GLY A 269 -1.49 -14.14 10.90
CA GLY A 269 -0.50 -15.12 10.44
C GLY A 269 0.67 -15.24 11.43
N ARG A 270 1.31 -16.43 11.50
CA ARG A 270 2.38 -16.67 12.49
C ARG A 270 3.66 -15.88 12.19
N ARG A 271 4.13 -15.90 10.93
CA ARG A 271 5.41 -15.30 10.49
C ARG A 271 5.33 -14.82 9.04
N SER A 272 4.25 -14.14 8.67
CA SER A 272 4.13 -13.63 7.31
C SER A 272 5.19 -12.56 7.04
N VAL A 273 6.09 -12.84 6.09
CA VAL A 273 7.10 -11.88 5.59
C VAL A 273 6.44 -10.65 4.96
N LEU A 274 5.18 -10.78 4.51
CA LEU A 274 4.41 -9.70 3.90
C LEU A 274 3.97 -8.64 4.92
N ARG A 275 4.02 -8.95 6.23
CA ARG A 275 3.79 -7.97 7.30
C ARG A 275 4.80 -6.82 7.24
N GLU A 276 6.06 -7.13 6.89
CA GLU A 276 7.12 -6.13 6.80
C GLU A 276 6.80 -5.06 5.76
N GLY A 277 6.22 -5.44 4.61
CA GLY A 277 5.83 -4.48 3.58
C GLY A 277 4.82 -3.43 4.06
N ALA A 278 3.90 -3.81 4.95
CA ALA A 278 2.94 -2.87 5.57
C ALA A 278 3.60 -1.96 6.62
N LEU A 279 4.53 -2.52 7.43
CA LEU A 279 5.30 -1.75 8.40
C LEU A 279 6.18 -0.70 7.74
N VAL A 280 6.89 -1.07 6.68
CA VAL A 280 7.76 -0.18 5.90
C VAL A 280 6.96 1.00 5.34
N ARG A 281 5.79 0.76 4.75
CA ARG A 281 4.92 1.81 4.21
C ARG A 281 4.37 2.73 5.30
N LEU A 282 3.98 2.16 6.45
CA LEU A 282 3.53 2.97 7.58
C LEU A 282 4.69 3.80 8.15
N ALA A 283 5.91 3.26 8.19
CA ALA A 283 7.09 3.99 8.61
C ALA A 283 7.43 5.14 7.64
N ASP A 284 7.35 4.95 6.32
CA ASP A 284 7.50 6.05 5.34
C ASP A 284 6.47 7.17 5.58
N LEU A 285 5.21 6.80 5.83
CA LEU A 285 4.17 7.77 6.20
C LEU A 285 4.52 8.51 7.51
N ARG A 286 5.03 7.81 8.53
CA ARG A 286 5.47 8.43 9.79
C ARG A 286 6.64 9.39 9.58
N VAL A 287 7.59 9.06 8.72
CA VAL A 287 8.70 9.96 8.33
C VAL A 287 8.13 11.23 7.69
N ARG A 288 7.20 11.11 6.74
CA ARG A 288 6.53 12.24 6.07
C ARG A 288 5.74 13.12 7.05
N GLN A 289 5.16 12.53 8.09
CA GLN A 289 4.47 13.25 9.17
C GLN A 289 5.43 13.88 10.21
N GLY A 290 6.73 13.57 10.13
CA GLY A 290 7.72 13.98 11.14
C GLY A 290 7.67 13.20 12.45
N ARG A 291 7.00 12.04 12.48
CA ARG A 291 6.87 11.15 13.66
C ARG A 291 8.01 10.11 13.66
N LEU A 292 9.25 10.58 13.78
CA LEU A 292 10.44 9.77 13.54
C LEU A 292 10.59 8.62 14.55
N GLU A 293 10.26 8.84 15.82
CA GLU A 293 10.36 7.79 16.85
C GLU A 293 9.39 6.64 16.57
N GLU A 294 8.20 6.95 16.05
CA GLU A 294 7.22 5.92 15.68
C GLU A 294 7.64 5.19 14.40
N ALA A 295 8.25 5.89 13.44
CA ALA A 295 8.82 5.26 12.25
C ALA A 295 9.90 4.24 12.64
N GLU A 296 10.80 4.59 13.55
CA GLU A 296 11.86 3.71 14.04
C GLU A 296 11.29 2.48 14.78
N GLN A 297 10.27 2.67 15.64
CA GLN A 297 9.59 1.56 16.32
C GLN A 297 8.93 0.58 15.35
N LEU A 298 8.37 1.08 14.24
CA LEU A 298 7.74 0.22 13.23
C LEU A 298 8.77 -0.62 12.45
N LEU A 299 10.00 -0.13 12.34
CA LEU A 299 11.10 -0.77 11.63
C LEU A 299 11.99 -1.62 12.55
N ASP A 300 11.68 -1.68 13.85
CA ASP A 300 12.46 -2.45 14.81
C ASP A 300 12.48 -3.94 14.44
N GLY A 301 13.67 -4.52 14.36
CA GLY A 301 13.88 -5.91 13.94
C GLY A 301 13.81 -6.18 12.43
N ILE A 302 13.56 -5.18 11.57
CA ILE A 302 13.61 -5.35 10.11
C ILE A 302 15.05 -5.15 9.62
N ASP A 303 15.61 -6.17 8.96
CA ASP A 303 16.96 -6.10 8.40
C ASP A 303 16.95 -5.38 7.04
N ALA A 304 17.51 -4.16 7.02
CA ALA A 304 17.65 -3.34 5.82
C ALA A 304 18.51 -3.98 4.72
N THR A 305 19.37 -4.94 5.06
CA THR A 305 20.24 -5.62 4.08
C THR A 305 19.49 -6.69 3.27
N GLY A 306 18.41 -7.24 3.83
CA GLY A 306 17.53 -8.20 3.15
C GLY A 306 16.28 -7.57 2.52
N ASN A 307 15.96 -6.32 2.88
CA ASN A 307 14.74 -5.63 2.44
C ASN A 307 15.05 -4.22 1.89
N ALA A 308 15.21 -4.13 0.57
CA ALA A 308 15.48 -2.89 -0.13
C ALA A 308 14.39 -1.81 0.07
N GLU A 309 13.13 -2.20 0.28
CA GLU A 309 12.04 -1.25 0.55
C GLU A 309 12.23 -0.55 1.91
N ALA A 310 12.80 -1.25 2.91
CA ALA A 310 13.06 -0.70 4.23
C ALA A 310 14.24 0.30 4.26
N SER A 311 15.15 0.22 3.29
CA SER A 311 16.35 1.07 3.24
C SER A 311 15.99 2.56 3.12
N ARG A 312 14.94 2.90 2.36
CA ARG A 312 14.49 4.30 2.19
C ARG A 312 14.02 4.96 3.49
N PRO A 313 13.01 4.44 4.22
CA PRO A 313 12.56 5.08 5.45
C PRO A 313 13.65 5.08 6.54
N LEU A 314 14.51 4.04 6.62
CA LEU A 314 15.66 4.04 7.53
C LEU A 314 16.66 5.16 7.22
N ALA A 315 17.07 5.30 5.96
CA ALA A 315 17.95 6.39 5.54
C ALA A 315 17.32 7.77 5.77
N ALA A 316 16.01 7.90 5.57
CA ALA A 316 15.29 9.15 5.80
C ALA A 316 15.23 9.53 7.29
N ILE A 317 15.13 8.55 8.21
CA ILE A 317 15.25 8.77 9.66
C ILE A 317 16.65 9.27 10.02
N CYS A 318 17.71 8.62 9.51
CA CYS A 318 19.10 9.05 9.73
C CYS A 318 19.35 10.46 9.19
N LEU A 319 18.90 10.75 7.96
CA LEU A 319 18.99 12.09 7.37
C LEU A 319 18.29 13.13 8.24
N ALA A 320 17.09 12.81 8.73
CA ALA A 320 16.34 13.71 9.62
C ALA A 320 17.04 14.00 10.95
N ARG A 321 17.93 13.12 11.41
CA ARG A 321 18.77 13.29 12.61
C ARG A 321 20.13 13.96 12.31
N GLY A 322 20.43 14.21 11.04
CA GLY A 322 21.74 14.74 10.61
C GLY A 322 22.83 13.67 10.49
N GLU A 323 22.47 12.38 10.53
CA GLU A 323 23.38 11.24 10.41
C GLU A 323 23.64 10.91 8.93
N THR A 324 24.18 11.87 8.18
CA THR A 324 24.27 11.81 6.71
C THR A 324 25.13 10.65 6.20
N GLU A 325 26.25 10.34 6.85
CA GLU A 325 27.12 9.22 6.43
C GLU A 325 26.44 7.85 6.64
N ILE A 326 25.64 7.69 7.70
CA ILE A 326 24.86 6.46 7.93
C ILE A 326 23.75 6.34 6.89
N ALA A 327 23.03 7.42 6.62
CA ALA A 327 21.99 7.46 5.60
C ALA A 327 22.54 7.08 4.21
N ARG A 328 23.71 7.62 3.85
CA ARG A 328 24.41 7.27 2.60
C ARG A 328 24.74 5.79 2.53
N ASP A 329 25.40 5.25 3.56
CA ASP A 329 25.83 3.85 3.56
C ASP A 329 24.65 2.87 3.45
N ILE A 330 23.51 3.19 4.06
CA ILE A 330 22.26 2.43 3.89
C ILE A 330 21.81 2.44 2.42
N LEU A 331 21.80 3.61 1.77
CA LEU A 331 21.34 3.76 0.39
C LEU A 331 22.30 3.11 -0.62
N GLU A 332 23.61 3.28 -0.46
CA GLU A 332 24.61 2.69 -1.35
C GLU A 332 24.62 1.16 -1.28
N ARG A 333 24.48 0.59 -0.07
CA ARG A 333 24.33 -0.86 0.10
C ARG A 333 23.07 -1.40 -0.58
N ALA A 334 21.95 -0.67 -0.48
CA ALA A 334 20.70 -1.07 -1.12
C ALA A 334 20.78 -0.96 -2.66
N LEU A 335 21.33 0.15 -3.17
CA LEU A 335 21.54 0.39 -4.60
C LEU A 335 22.44 -0.68 -5.24
N ALA A 336 23.43 -1.19 -4.51
CA ALA A 336 24.32 -2.25 -4.99
C ALA A 336 23.62 -3.61 -5.23
N GLN A 337 22.41 -3.81 -4.70
CA GLN A 337 21.66 -5.07 -4.80
C GLN A 337 20.53 -5.05 -5.83
N ILE A 338 20.28 -3.90 -6.47
CA ILE A 338 19.17 -3.72 -7.41
C ILE A 338 19.68 -3.26 -8.78
N ASP A 339 18.82 -3.37 -9.79
CA ASP A 339 19.12 -2.82 -11.12
C ASP A 339 19.25 -1.29 -11.01
N PRO A 340 20.40 -0.70 -11.38
CA PRO A 340 20.63 0.73 -11.26
C PRO A 340 19.66 1.57 -12.10
N ASN A 341 19.01 1.01 -13.12
CA ASN A 341 18.04 1.72 -13.97
C ASN A 341 16.58 1.48 -13.55
N SER A 342 16.34 0.78 -12.43
CA SER A 342 14.99 0.48 -11.97
C SER A 342 14.30 1.65 -11.30
N THR A 343 12.96 1.60 -11.26
CA THR A 343 12.14 2.53 -10.48
C THR A 343 12.55 2.60 -9.00
N ALA A 344 12.91 1.46 -8.40
CA ALA A 344 13.39 1.39 -7.01
C ALA A 344 14.72 2.13 -6.82
N ALA A 345 15.65 2.00 -7.78
CA ALA A 345 16.91 2.73 -7.75
C ALA A 345 16.69 4.25 -7.86
N ALA A 346 15.82 4.70 -8.77
CA ALA A 346 15.48 6.12 -8.92
C ALA A 346 14.92 6.71 -7.60
N ALA A 347 14.07 5.95 -6.89
CA ALA A 347 13.56 6.34 -5.59
C ALA A 347 14.67 6.51 -4.55
N MET A 348 15.69 5.64 -4.52
CA MET A 348 16.82 5.74 -3.59
C MET A 348 17.79 6.87 -3.97
N LEU A 349 18.07 7.04 -5.26
CA LEU A 349 18.92 8.11 -5.78
C LEU A 349 18.35 9.49 -5.44
N THR A 350 17.03 9.65 -5.47
CA THR A 350 16.36 10.89 -5.03
C THR A 350 16.72 11.25 -3.59
N LEU A 351 16.69 10.28 -2.67
CA LEU A 351 17.06 10.51 -1.27
C LEU A 351 18.57 10.69 -1.10
N LEU A 352 19.39 9.99 -1.90
CA LEU A 352 20.84 10.14 -1.88
C LEU A 352 21.27 11.57 -2.26
N VAL A 353 20.60 12.21 -3.22
CA VAL A 353 20.83 13.63 -3.53
C VAL A 353 20.59 14.51 -2.29
N ASP A 354 19.50 14.28 -1.55
CA ASP A 354 19.21 15.05 -0.34
C ASP A 354 20.25 14.81 0.77
N VAL A 355 20.76 13.59 0.91
CA VAL A 355 21.86 13.24 1.83
C VAL A 355 23.16 13.96 1.44
N ASP A 356 23.45 14.03 0.15
CA ASP A 356 24.69 14.60 -0.38
C ASP A 356 24.71 16.11 -0.26
N LEU A 357 23.56 16.74 -0.51
CA LEU A 357 23.36 18.17 -0.26
C LEU A 357 23.44 18.50 1.24
N ALA A 358 22.84 17.69 2.11
CA ALA A 358 22.90 17.91 3.56
C ALA A 358 24.32 17.79 4.13
N SER A 359 25.17 16.97 3.51
CA SER A 359 26.58 16.81 3.88
C SER A 359 27.53 17.77 3.17
N GLY A 360 27.02 18.60 2.24
CA GLY A 360 27.81 19.60 1.50
C GLY A 360 28.66 19.03 0.36
N HIS A 361 28.47 17.76 -0.03
CA HIS A 361 29.24 17.10 -1.08
C HIS A 361 28.60 17.31 -2.47
N LEU A 362 28.74 18.53 -3.01
CA LEU A 362 28.10 18.92 -4.28
C LEU A 362 28.45 18.01 -5.46
N ASP A 363 29.72 17.61 -5.60
CA ASP A 363 30.16 16.71 -6.69
C ASP A 363 29.43 15.36 -6.66
N ARG A 364 29.17 14.84 -5.45
CA ARG A 364 28.45 13.57 -5.26
C ARG A 364 26.95 13.73 -5.52
N ALA A 365 26.39 14.87 -5.11
CA ALA A 365 25.00 15.21 -5.40
C ALA A 365 24.77 15.33 -6.92
N GLU A 366 25.69 15.95 -7.67
CA GLU A 366 25.64 16.06 -9.12
C GLU A 366 25.70 14.68 -9.79
N GLN A 367 26.61 13.81 -9.34
CA GLN A 367 26.69 12.42 -9.81
C GLN A 367 25.37 11.66 -9.59
N SER A 368 24.78 11.78 -8.40
CA SER A 368 23.50 11.13 -8.05
C SER A 368 22.34 11.66 -8.88
N VAL A 369 22.31 12.98 -9.17
CA VAL A 369 21.33 13.60 -10.07
C VAL A 369 21.46 13.08 -11.49
N ASP A 370 22.68 12.91 -12.00
CA ASP A 370 22.90 12.39 -13.36
C ASP A 370 22.49 10.93 -13.49
N GLN A 371 22.78 10.11 -12.47
CA GLN A 371 22.27 8.75 -12.39
C GLN A 371 20.74 8.72 -12.36
N LEU A 372 20.11 9.52 -11.50
CA LEU A 372 18.65 9.64 -11.40
C LEU A 372 18.03 10.09 -12.73
N SER A 373 18.65 11.05 -13.41
CA SER A 373 18.18 11.57 -14.70
C SER A 373 18.27 10.51 -15.80
N ALA A 374 19.36 9.72 -15.80
CA ALA A 374 19.52 8.60 -16.73
C ALA A 374 18.46 7.51 -16.49
N CYS A 375 18.18 7.19 -15.22
CA CYS A 375 17.10 6.26 -14.86
C CYS A 375 15.75 6.78 -15.35
N ALA A 376 15.40 8.01 -15.00
CA ALA A 376 14.14 8.63 -15.38
C ALA A 376 13.97 8.67 -16.91
N ALA A 377 15.01 8.99 -17.68
CA ALA A 377 14.93 9.01 -19.14
C ALA A 377 14.64 7.64 -19.77
N GLY A 378 15.04 6.54 -19.11
CA GLY A 378 14.74 5.18 -19.54
C GLY A 378 13.32 4.72 -19.16
N LEU A 379 12.71 5.35 -18.16
CA LEU A 379 11.42 4.98 -17.58
C LEU A 379 10.33 5.95 -18.05
N ARG A 380 9.17 5.46 -18.50
CA ARG A 380 8.04 6.34 -18.88
C ARG A 380 7.20 6.75 -17.67
N ASP A 381 7.85 7.28 -16.62
CA ASP A 381 7.22 7.67 -15.36
C ASP A 381 7.34 9.21 -15.15
N GLU A 382 6.21 9.91 -15.12
CA GLU A 382 6.16 11.37 -14.94
C GLU A 382 6.65 11.82 -13.55
N TYR A 383 6.39 11.02 -12.52
CA TYR A 383 6.82 11.31 -11.15
C TYR A 383 8.35 11.28 -11.06
N LEU A 384 8.99 10.27 -11.66
CA LEU A 384 10.46 10.16 -11.64
C LEU A 384 11.15 11.27 -12.43
N HIS A 385 10.60 11.68 -13.57
CA HIS A 385 11.10 12.84 -14.30
C HIS A 385 11.02 14.13 -13.46
N ALA A 386 9.90 14.35 -12.76
CA ALA A 386 9.76 15.48 -11.84
C ALA A 386 10.73 15.40 -10.65
N ALA A 387 10.96 14.20 -10.09
CA ALA A 387 11.93 13.98 -9.03
C ALA A 387 13.36 14.31 -9.48
N ALA A 388 13.76 13.88 -10.68
CA ALA A 388 15.05 14.23 -11.27
C ALA A 388 15.20 15.75 -11.47
N ALA A 389 14.16 16.40 -11.98
CA ALA A 389 14.15 17.86 -12.16
C ALA A 389 14.23 18.61 -10.81
N LEU A 390 13.53 18.16 -9.77
CA LEU A 390 13.62 18.74 -8.43
C LEU A 390 15.04 18.58 -7.87
N ALA A 391 15.60 17.38 -7.94
CA ALA A 391 16.94 17.07 -7.47
C ALA A 391 17.99 17.95 -8.17
N ARG A 392 17.91 18.10 -9.50
CA ARG A 392 18.77 18.99 -10.29
C ARG A 392 18.61 20.45 -9.89
N GLY A 393 17.38 20.91 -9.67
CA GLY A 393 17.08 22.26 -9.19
C GLY A 393 17.71 22.55 -7.83
N ARG A 394 17.67 21.58 -6.90
CA ARG A 394 18.31 21.69 -5.58
C ARG A 394 19.84 21.77 -5.67
N VAL A 395 20.46 20.93 -6.51
CA VAL A 395 21.91 20.99 -6.74
C VAL A 395 22.31 22.36 -7.31
N HIS A 396 21.59 22.86 -8.31
CA HIS A 396 21.81 24.20 -8.88
C HIS A 396 21.67 25.33 -7.86
N LEU A 397 20.70 25.24 -6.93
CA LEU A 397 20.58 26.20 -5.84
C LEU A 397 21.78 26.15 -4.89
N ALA A 398 22.24 24.96 -4.53
CA ALA A 398 23.33 24.78 -3.58
C ALA A 398 24.70 25.16 -4.18
N SER A 399 24.92 24.90 -5.48
CA SER A 399 26.15 25.23 -6.19
C SER A 399 26.20 26.70 -6.68
N GLY A 400 25.04 27.35 -6.80
CA GLY A 400 24.93 28.66 -7.46
C GLY A 400 25.16 28.61 -8.97
N THR A 401 24.94 27.45 -9.60
CA THR A 401 25.11 27.22 -11.04
C THR A 401 23.78 26.88 -11.73
N GLY A 402 23.78 26.87 -13.08
CA GLY A 402 22.61 26.44 -13.87
C GLY A 402 21.40 27.38 -13.79
N ASP A 403 20.21 26.84 -14.07
CA ASP A 403 18.93 27.52 -13.93
C ASP A 403 18.01 26.72 -12.97
N PRO A 404 18.14 26.93 -11.65
CA PRO A 404 17.32 26.21 -10.67
C PRO A 404 15.83 26.49 -10.85
N GLN A 405 15.45 27.68 -11.35
CA GLN A 405 14.04 28.03 -11.50
C GLN A 405 13.37 27.27 -12.64
N ALA A 406 14.09 27.02 -13.74
CA ALA A 406 13.59 26.18 -14.83
C ALA A 406 13.34 24.75 -14.34
N CYS A 407 14.33 24.14 -13.69
CA CYS A 407 14.23 22.77 -13.15
C CYS A 407 13.08 22.64 -12.13
N LEU A 408 12.95 23.59 -11.21
CA LEU A 408 11.89 23.54 -10.20
C LEU A 408 10.48 23.76 -10.78
N ARG A 409 10.33 24.56 -11.85
CA ARG A 409 9.04 24.69 -12.56
C ARG A 409 8.67 23.44 -13.32
N GLU A 410 9.65 22.79 -13.94
CA GLU A 410 9.47 21.49 -14.58
C GLU A 410 9.00 20.43 -13.58
N ALA A 411 9.71 20.33 -12.43
CA ALA A 411 9.33 19.45 -11.34
C ALA A 411 7.90 19.73 -10.84
N LEU A 412 7.56 21.00 -10.59
CA LEU A 412 6.22 21.41 -10.15
C LEU A 412 5.14 20.97 -11.15
N ALA A 413 5.38 21.13 -12.45
CA ALA A 413 4.44 20.72 -13.49
C ALA A 413 4.29 19.20 -13.56
N GLY A 414 5.38 18.44 -13.43
CA GLY A 414 5.35 16.97 -13.44
C GLY A 414 4.65 16.39 -12.21
N PHE A 415 5.00 16.84 -11.00
CA PHE A 415 4.29 16.39 -9.78
C PHE A 415 2.81 16.78 -9.77
N GLY A 416 2.45 17.89 -10.41
CA GLY A 416 1.06 18.27 -10.61
C GLY A 416 0.29 17.28 -11.47
N ARG A 417 0.90 16.75 -12.55
CA ARG A 417 0.29 15.70 -13.40
C ARG A 417 0.26 14.34 -12.72
N ALA A 418 1.32 14.00 -11.98
CA ALA A 418 1.41 12.78 -11.18
C ALA A 418 0.54 12.79 -9.91
N GLN A 419 -0.21 13.88 -9.64
CA GLN A 419 -1.09 14.01 -8.46
C GLN A 419 -0.36 13.78 -7.13
N ALA A 420 0.86 14.32 -7.00
CA ALA A 420 1.73 14.17 -5.83
C ALA A 420 1.73 15.48 -4.99
N PRO A 421 0.72 15.73 -4.13
CA PRO A 421 0.53 17.02 -3.47
C PRO A 421 1.65 17.39 -2.50
N MET A 422 2.28 16.41 -1.85
CA MET A 422 3.40 16.63 -0.95
C MET A 422 4.61 17.16 -1.71
N GLU A 423 4.92 16.55 -2.85
CA GLU A 423 6.03 16.89 -3.72
C GLU A 423 5.78 18.25 -4.40
N VAL A 424 4.55 18.53 -4.83
CA VAL A 424 4.12 19.87 -5.29
C VAL A 424 4.41 20.93 -4.23
N ALA A 425 4.01 20.71 -2.98
CA ALA A 425 4.22 21.67 -1.90
C ALA A 425 5.72 21.90 -1.60
N ARG A 426 6.53 20.83 -1.64
CA ARG A 426 7.99 20.92 -1.52
C ARG A 426 8.63 21.71 -2.65
N CYS A 427 8.26 21.44 -3.91
CA CYS A 427 8.73 22.22 -5.06
C CYS A 427 8.42 23.72 -4.92
N ARG A 428 7.23 24.07 -4.42
CA ARG A 428 6.86 25.47 -4.18
C ARG A 428 7.72 26.11 -3.10
N LEU A 429 8.03 25.39 -2.03
CA LEU A 429 8.91 25.90 -0.98
C LEU A 429 10.35 26.15 -1.50
N GLU A 430 10.88 25.24 -2.31
CA GLU A 430 12.19 25.42 -2.97
C GLU A 430 12.18 26.59 -3.95
N LEU A 431 11.11 26.74 -4.75
CA LEU A 431 10.91 27.89 -5.64
C LEU A 431 10.88 29.22 -4.86
N ALA A 432 10.23 29.23 -3.69
CA ALA A 432 10.21 30.42 -2.84
C ALA A 432 11.64 30.79 -2.39
N GLY A 433 12.46 29.81 -2.01
CA GLY A 433 13.88 30.02 -1.69
C GLY A 433 14.66 30.58 -2.88
N ALA A 434 14.51 29.98 -4.07
CA ALA A 434 15.16 30.41 -5.30
C ALA A 434 14.81 31.85 -5.73
N LEU A 435 13.60 32.30 -5.39
CA LEU A 435 13.07 33.60 -5.80
C LEU A 435 13.21 34.69 -4.73
N LEU A 436 13.60 34.33 -3.51
CA LEU A 436 13.59 35.19 -2.32
C LEU A 436 14.24 36.56 -2.58
N ASN A 437 15.41 36.59 -3.20
CA ASN A 437 16.19 37.82 -3.42
C ASN A 437 15.88 38.54 -4.74
N HIS A 438 15.16 37.89 -5.66
CA HIS A 438 14.96 38.40 -7.02
C HIS A 438 13.51 38.80 -7.31
N ARG A 439 12.54 38.04 -6.79
CA ARG A 439 11.10 38.27 -6.97
C ARG A 439 10.34 37.93 -5.67
N PRO A 440 10.48 38.75 -4.61
CA PRO A 440 9.94 38.45 -3.29
C PRO A 440 8.41 38.29 -3.26
N GLU A 441 7.67 39.00 -4.12
CA GLU A 441 6.22 38.84 -4.22
C GLU A 441 5.81 37.46 -4.73
N VAL A 442 6.56 36.92 -5.72
CA VAL A 442 6.33 35.57 -6.24
C VAL A 442 6.77 34.54 -5.20
N ALA A 443 7.92 34.75 -4.55
CA ALA A 443 8.40 33.89 -3.47
C ALA A 443 7.38 33.79 -2.32
N LEU A 444 6.75 34.91 -1.96
CA LEU A 444 5.70 34.97 -0.95
C LEU A 444 4.46 34.16 -1.35
N ALA A 445 4.02 34.27 -2.60
CA ALA A 445 2.90 33.49 -3.12
C ALA A 445 3.20 31.97 -3.10
N GLU A 446 4.40 31.57 -3.51
CA GLU A 446 4.82 30.16 -3.50
C GLU A 446 4.95 29.61 -2.07
N ALA A 447 5.58 30.36 -1.15
CA ALA A 447 5.68 29.96 0.25
C ALA A 447 4.32 29.84 0.94
N ARG A 448 3.36 30.71 0.60
CA ARG A 448 1.97 30.63 1.10
C ARG A 448 1.29 29.36 0.61
N ALA A 449 1.36 29.09 -0.69
CA ALA A 449 0.75 27.90 -1.27
C ALA A 449 1.36 26.61 -0.71
N ALA A 450 2.67 26.58 -0.48
CA ALA A 450 3.36 25.47 0.19
C ALA A 450 2.84 25.30 1.63
N PHE A 451 2.80 26.39 2.41
CA PHE A 451 2.32 26.37 3.80
C PHE A 451 0.88 25.82 3.90
N ASP A 452 -0.03 26.33 3.06
CA ASP A 452 -1.44 25.91 3.08
C ASP A 452 -1.59 24.42 2.71
N ALA A 453 -0.79 23.93 1.75
CA ALA A 453 -0.77 22.52 1.37
C ALA A 453 -0.21 21.62 2.48
N PHE A 454 0.89 22.01 3.13
CA PHE A 454 1.47 21.24 4.24
C PHE A 454 0.54 21.17 5.45
N GLU A 455 -0.20 22.25 5.75
CA GLU A 455 -1.25 22.26 6.78
C GLU A 455 -2.37 21.25 6.46
N GLN A 456 -2.84 21.22 5.20
CA GLN A 456 -3.87 20.26 4.77
C GLN A 456 -3.40 18.81 4.84
N LEU A 457 -2.13 18.56 4.49
CA LEU A 457 -1.51 17.25 4.57
C LEU A 457 -1.17 16.84 6.02
N GLN A 458 -1.13 17.78 6.96
CA GLN A 458 -0.64 17.57 8.34
C GLN A 458 0.87 17.25 8.40
N ALA A 459 1.66 17.86 7.51
CA ALA A 459 3.11 17.71 7.41
C ALA A 459 3.84 18.66 8.36
N ALA A 460 3.80 18.40 9.67
CA ALA A 460 4.22 19.37 10.71
C ALA A 460 5.63 19.97 10.49
N ARG A 461 6.62 19.17 10.08
CA ARG A 461 7.98 19.66 9.83
C ARG A 461 8.05 20.61 8.63
N ASP A 462 7.35 20.27 7.54
CA ASP A 462 7.30 21.08 6.33
C ASP A 462 6.46 22.37 6.56
N VAL A 463 5.43 22.31 7.42
CA VAL A 463 4.71 23.51 7.90
C VAL A 463 5.66 24.47 8.59
N ASP A 464 6.50 23.99 9.51
CA ASP A 464 7.47 24.83 10.23
C ASP A 464 8.49 25.47 9.28
N ALA A 465 8.97 24.71 8.28
CA ALA A 465 9.88 25.20 7.25
C ALA A 465 9.23 26.29 6.38
N ALA A 466 8.00 26.06 5.90
CA ALA A 466 7.25 27.05 5.13
C ALA A 466 6.90 28.29 5.97
N ALA A 467 6.57 28.12 7.25
CA ALA A 467 6.35 29.21 8.18
C ALA A 467 7.63 30.05 8.41
N ALA A 468 8.80 29.42 8.47
CA ALA A 468 10.08 30.10 8.55
C ALA A 468 10.34 30.93 7.29
N MET A 469 10.10 30.36 6.10
CA MET A 469 10.22 31.08 4.82
C MET A 469 9.29 32.30 4.77
N LEU A 470 8.03 32.15 5.19
CA LEU A 470 7.08 33.27 5.27
C LEU A 470 7.58 34.39 6.19
N ARG A 471 8.15 34.06 7.35
CA ARG A 471 8.73 35.05 8.28
C ARG A 471 9.90 35.80 7.64
N THR A 472 10.78 35.09 6.93
CA THR A 472 11.90 35.70 6.17
C THR A 472 11.39 36.68 5.12
N LEU A 473 10.25 36.38 4.48
CA LEU A 473 9.57 37.24 3.51
C LEU A 473 8.74 38.37 4.14
N GLY A 474 8.82 38.56 5.46
CA GLY A 474 8.07 39.62 6.17
C GLY A 474 6.58 39.34 6.34
N ALA A 475 6.13 38.11 6.07
CA ALA A 475 4.74 37.70 6.24
C ALA A 475 4.55 36.85 7.50
N ARG A 476 3.37 36.95 8.10
CA ARG A 476 2.97 36.00 9.16
C ARG A 476 2.33 34.77 8.53
N PRO A 477 2.60 33.56 9.04
CA PRO A 477 1.73 32.41 8.78
C PRO A 477 0.33 32.79 9.26
N ALA A 478 -0.59 32.98 8.32
CA ALA A 478 -1.99 33.01 8.69
C ALA A 478 -2.39 31.55 8.81
N SER A 479 -2.54 31.03 10.03
CA SER A 479 -3.37 29.83 10.18
C SER A 479 -4.73 30.16 9.57
N ALA A 480 -5.39 29.18 8.94
CA ALA A 480 -6.73 29.35 8.42
C ALA A 480 -7.58 30.17 9.41
N ARG A 481 -8.11 31.30 8.92
CA ARG A 481 -8.76 32.37 9.70
C ARG A 481 -9.53 31.84 10.93
N PRO A 482 -9.43 32.50 12.10
CA PRO A 482 -10.36 32.24 13.20
C PRO A 482 -11.79 32.52 12.72
N GLY A 483 -12.64 31.48 12.69
CA GLY A 483 -14.09 31.65 12.53
C GLY A 483 -14.77 31.04 11.29
N GLY A 484 -14.21 30.02 10.63
CA GLY A 484 -14.92 29.42 9.47
C GLY A 484 -14.63 27.97 9.09
N SER A 485 -13.69 27.27 9.74
CA SER A 485 -13.45 25.86 9.40
C SER A 485 -14.41 24.95 10.19
N THR A 486 -15.18 24.15 9.44
CA THR A 486 -15.90 23.02 10.01
C THR A 486 -14.90 22.03 10.61
N LEU A 487 -15.14 21.61 11.86
CA LEU A 487 -14.35 20.58 12.51
C LEU A 487 -14.36 19.30 11.67
N THR A 488 -13.22 18.60 11.63
CA THR A 488 -13.20 17.25 11.04
C THR A 488 -14.10 16.33 11.87
N LYS A 489 -14.48 15.18 11.29
CA LYS A 489 -15.27 14.16 12.02
C LYS A 489 -14.57 13.78 13.33
N ARG A 490 -13.24 13.60 13.28
CA ARG A 490 -12.45 13.22 14.45
C ARG A 490 -12.35 14.32 15.50
N GLU A 491 -12.17 15.57 15.07
CA GLU A 491 -12.19 16.72 15.98
C GLU A 491 -13.57 16.89 16.62
N SER A 492 -14.64 16.59 15.89
CA SER A 492 -16.01 16.60 16.45
C SER A 492 -16.20 15.52 17.51
N GLU A 493 -15.69 14.30 17.27
CA GLU A 493 -15.70 13.21 18.26
C GLU A 493 -14.91 13.60 19.51
N VAL A 494 -13.69 14.13 19.35
CA VAL A 494 -12.88 14.62 20.47
C VAL A 494 -13.59 15.75 21.20
N LEU A 495 -14.20 16.71 20.50
CA LEU A 495 -14.96 17.80 21.11
C LEU A 495 -16.15 17.30 21.95
N VAL A 496 -16.85 16.25 21.50
CA VAL A 496 -17.91 15.60 22.28
C VAL A 496 -17.36 14.97 23.55
N LEU A 497 -16.24 14.26 23.48
CA LEU A 497 -15.62 13.64 24.65
C LEU A 497 -15.06 14.68 25.64
N LEU A 498 -14.58 15.83 25.13
CA LEU A 498 -14.23 16.98 25.96
C LEU A 498 -15.46 17.54 26.69
N ALA A 499 -16.61 17.61 26.03
CA ALA A 499 -17.87 18.05 26.64
C ALA A 499 -18.32 17.13 27.78
N LEU A 500 -18.01 15.84 27.67
CA LEU A 500 -18.25 14.82 28.69
C LEU A 500 -17.23 14.83 29.83
N GLY A 501 -16.24 15.73 29.80
CA GLY A 501 -15.26 15.92 30.86
C GLY A 501 -14.11 14.89 30.88
N LEU A 502 -14.00 14.03 29.87
CA LEU A 502 -12.92 13.03 29.80
C LEU A 502 -11.57 13.74 29.66
N SER A 503 -10.52 13.15 30.25
CA SER A 503 -9.11 13.55 30.14
C SER A 503 -8.46 13.04 28.84
N ASN A 504 -7.29 13.57 28.47
CA ASN A 504 -6.59 13.09 27.26
C ASN A 504 -6.28 11.59 27.27
N PRO A 505 -5.89 10.97 28.41
CA PRO A 505 -5.78 9.51 28.53
C PRO A 505 -7.11 8.77 28.29
N GLU A 506 -8.22 9.24 28.84
CA GLU A 506 -9.51 8.57 28.67
C GLU A 506 -10.03 8.70 27.23
N ILE A 507 -9.78 9.84 26.60
CA ILE A 507 -10.06 10.06 25.17
C ILE A 507 -9.15 9.16 24.32
N SER A 508 -7.86 9.05 24.66
CA SER A 508 -6.91 8.21 23.92
C SER A 508 -7.36 6.75 23.93
N ASP A 509 -7.78 6.25 25.08
CA ASP A 509 -8.23 4.86 25.25
C ASP A 509 -9.55 4.61 24.52
N ARG A 510 -10.50 5.54 24.60
CA ARG A 510 -11.82 5.40 23.97
C ARG A 510 -11.80 5.53 22.45
N LEU A 511 -10.86 6.31 21.95
CA LEU A 511 -10.70 6.55 20.51
C LEU A 511 -9.60 5.68 19.89
N TYR A 512 -8.89 4.87 20.67
CA TYR A 512 -7.76 4.04 20.25
C TYR A 512 -6.69 4.85 19.49
N ILE A 513 -6.31 6.02 20.01
CA ILE A 513 -5.26 6.90 19.46
C ILE A 513 -4.27 7.29 20.56
N SER A 514 -3.08 7.82 20.22
CA SER A 514 -2.12 8.24 21.23
C SER A 514 -2.57 9.49 22.00
N ARG A 515 -2.10 9.67 23.24
CA ARG A 515 -2.34 10.89 24.04
C ARG A 515 -1.88 12.16 23.32
N LYS A 516 -0.74 12.09 22.62
CA LYS A 516 -0.19 13.19 21.82
C LYS A 516 -1.09 13.55 20.64
N THR A 517 -1.72 12.55 20.02
CA THR A 517 -2.74 12.74 18.98
C THR A 517 -3.97 13.46 19.53
N VAL A 518 -4.42 13.10 20.74
CA VAL A 518 -5.51 13.82 21.42
C VAL A 518 -5.13 15.28 21.70
N GLU A 519 -3.92 15.53 22.21
CA GLU A 519 -3.42 16.89 22.44
C GLU A 519 -3.40 17.73 21.17
N HIS A 520 -2.96 17.13 20.06
CA HIS A 520 -2.97 17.78 18.76
C HIS A 520 -4.41 18.10 18.30
N HIS A 521 -5.35 17.16 18.41
CA HIS A 521 -6.76 17.42 18.11
C HIS A 521 -7.36 18.52 18.99
N VAL A 522 -7.04 18.54 20.29
CA VAL A 522 -7.47 19.61 21.21
C VAL A 522 -6.91 20.96 20.75
N GLY A 523 -5.61 21.03 20.40
CA GLY A 523 -4.99 22.24 19.86
C GLY A 523 -5.68 22.74 18.60
N ASN A 524 -5.99 21.85 17.66
CA ASN A 524 -6.68 22.19 16.43
C ASN A 524 -8.13 22.65 16.68
N ILE A 525 -8.86 21.99 17.58
CA ILE A 525 -10.21 22.40 18.00
C ILE A 525 -10.17 23.84 18.55
N LEU A 526 -9.22 24.13 19.46
CA LEU A 526 -9.07 25.46 20.03
C LEU A 526 -8.76 26.50 18.95
N ALA A 527 -7.83 26.21 18.05
CA ALA A 527 -7.48 27.09 16.95
C ALA A 527 -8.66 27.34 15.99
N LYS A 528 -9.35 26.28 15.56
CA LYS A 528 -10.48 26.34 14.61
C LYS A 528 -11.69 27.08 15.17
N LEU A 529 -11.99 26.87 16.45
CA LEU A 529 -13.13 27.50 17.13
C LEU A 529 -12.79 28.86 17.77
N GLY A 530 -11.53 29.29 17.72
CA GLY A 530 -11.09 30.55 18.34
C GLY A 530 -11.14 30.53 19.87
N LEU A 531 -10.97 29.36 20.49
CA LEU A 531 -11.04 29.15 21.93
C LEU A 531 -9.65 29.10 22.54
N ARG A 532 -9.53 29.50 23.80
CA ARG A 532 -8.25 29.69 24.49
C ARG A 532 -7.91 28.58 25.47
N SER A 533 -8.88 27.73 25.82
CA SER A 533 -8.65 26.67 26.78
C SER A 533 -9.54 25.46 26.56
N ARG A 534 -9.09 24.30 27.06
CA ARG A 534 -9.90 23.08 27.13
C ARG A 534 -11.26 23.31 27.77
N ALA A 535 -11.30 24.10 28.84
CA ALA A 535 -12.53 24.45 29.54
C ALA A 535 -13.49 25.24 28.63
N GLU A 536 -12.96 26.16 27.82
CA GLU A 536 -13.75 26.87 26.80
C GLU A 536 -14.26 25.93 25.71
N ALA A 537 -13.45 24.95 25.25
CA ALA A 537 -13.89 23.93 24.30
C ALA A 537 -15.02 23.05 24.84
N ALA A 538 -14.90 22.56 26.08
CA ALA A 538 -15.94 21.78 26.73
C ALA A 538 -17.23 22.60 26.90
N ALA A 539 -17.12 23.86 27.33
CA ALA A 539 -18.26 24.77 27.46
C ALA A 539 -18.90 25.13 26.12
N TYR A 540 -18.11 25.30 25.06
CA TYR A 540 -18.59 25.54 23.70
C TYR A 540 -19.43 24.36 23.20
N ALA A 541 -18.91 23.14 23.36
CA ALA A 541 -19.59 21.91 22.94
C ALA A 541 -20.91 21.69 23.68
N ALA A 542 -20.93 21.91 25.01
CA ALA A 542 -22.13 21.78 25.83
C ALA A 542 -23.23 22.80 25.49
N ARG A 543 -22.86 23.96 24.90
CA ARG A 543 -23.80 24.98 24.42
C ARG A 543 -24.30 24.72 22.99
N ALA A 544 -23.51 24.02 22.17
CA ALA A 544 -23.78 23.79 20.75
C ALA A 544 -24.71 22.58 20.48
N LYS A 545 -24.93 21.69 21.44
CA LYS A 545 -25.94 20.62 21.40
C LYS A 545 -26.56 20.41 22.79
N PRO A 546 -27.90 20.31 22.93
CA PRO A 546 -28.49 19.72 24.12
C PRO A 546 -28.12 18.23 24.13
N VAL A 547 -27.48 17.78 25.21
CA VAL A 547 -27.17 16.36 25.45
C VAL A 547 -28.50 15.59 25.53
N PRO A 548 -28.74 14.57 24.71
CA PRO A 548 -29.83 13.63 24.98
C PRO A 548 -29.43 12.75 26.17
N GLU A 549 -30.36 12.56 27.11
CA GLU A 549 -30.25 11.63 28.25
C GLU A 549 -29.88 10.20 27.83
#